data_AF-A0A3D5P1U7-F1
#
_entry.id   AF-A0A3D5P1U7-F1
#
_cell.length_a   1.000
_cell.length_b   1.000
_cell.length_c   1.000
_cell.angle_alpha   90.00
_cell.angle_beta   90.00
_cell.angle_gamma   90.00
#
_symmetry.space_group_name_H-M   'P 1'
#
loop_
_entity.id
_entity.type
_entity.pdbx_description
1 polymer ?
#
loop_
_entity_poly.entity_id
_entity_poly.type
_entity_poly.pdbx_seq_one_letter_code
_entity_poly.pdbx_strand_id
1 'polypeptide(L)'
;MNFTFIFFISISLAMDAFAVSLASGFSHPKFTVPKALRMALFFGGFQAGMPLIGWYAGTHIQKLITAFDHWIAFILLALIGGHMIYHALLNHSETPRFDPFQLKFLTGLAIATSIDALVVGISLALIKTPIFMTVAMIGSVTFLLSFMGVYLGRK
;
A
#
# COMPACT_ATOMS: atom_id res chain seq x y z
N MET A 1 12.81 6.15 19.59
CA MET A 1 12.09 4.89 19.32
C MET A 1 13.08 3.80 19.00
N ASN A 2 12.87 2.58 19.49
CA ASN A 2 13.76 1.46 19.24
C ASN A 2 13.60 0.97 17.79
N PHE A 3 14.72 0.61 17.15
CA PHE A 3 14.76 0.05 15.79
C PHE A 3 13.76 -1.10 15.57
N THR A 4 13.59 -1.94 16.60
CA THR A 4 12.63 -3.05 16.63
C THR A 4 11.20 -2.59 16.35
N PHE A 5 10.76 -1.46 16.90
CA PHE A 5 9.40 -0.96 16.70
C PHE A 5 9.16 -0.50 15.26
N ILE A 6 10.16 0.17 14.67
CA ILE A 6 10.13 0.59 13.25
C ILE A 6 10.06 -0.64 12.34
N PHE A 7 10.78 -1.71 12.67
CA PHE A 7 10.73 -2.97 11.94
C PHE A 7 9.34 -3.62 11.98
N PHE A 8 8.72 -3.72 13.16
CA PHE A 8 7.38 -4.29 13.29
C PHE A 8 6.32 -3.46 12.54
N ILE A 9 6.40 -2.13 12.61
CA ILE A 9 5.52 -1.25 11.81
C ILE A 9 5.74 -1.49 10.31
N SER A 10 7.00 -1.59 9.87
CA SER A 10 7.33 -1.79 8.46
C SER A 10 6.77 -3.12 7.94
N ILE A 11 6.88 -4.19 8.73
CA ILE A 11 6.27 -5.48 8.38
C ILE A 11 4.75 -5.36 8.33
N SER A 12 4.14 -4.74 9.34
CA SER A 12 2.69 -4.61 9.42
C SER A 12 2.12 -3.88 8.20
N LEU A 13 2.74 -2.78 7.78
CA LEU A 13 2.35 -2.00 6.60
C LEU A 13 2.59 -2.73 5.28
N ALA A 14 3.61 -3.58 5.22
CA ALA A 14 3.92 -4.34 4.02
C ALA A 14 2.98 -5.52 3.77
N MET A 15 2.16 -5.93 4.74
CA MET A 15 1.29 -7.11 4.63
C MET A 15 0.21 -6.96 3.55
N ASP A 16 -0.40 -5.78 3.41
CA ASP A 16 -1.45 -5.56 2.41
C ASP A 16 -0.88 -5.63 0.99
N ALA A 17 0.27 -4.99 0.77
CA ALA A 17 1.02 -5.09 -0.48
C ALA A 17 1.51 -6.53 -0.76
N PHE A 18 1.91 -7.27 0.28
CA PHE A 18 2.29 -8.68 0.17
C PHE A 18 1.12 -9.56 -0.28
N ALA A 19 -0.03 -9.47 0.38
CA ALA A 19 -1.22 -10.27 0.06
C ALA A 19 -1.68 -10.05 -1.38
N VAL A 20 -1.69 -8.79 -1.81
CA VAL A 20 -2.03 -8.41 -3.18
C VAL A 20 -1.01 -8.94 -4.20
N SER A 21 0.28 -8.85 -3.88
CA SER A 21 1.34 -9.33 -4.76
C SER A 21 1.32 -10.85 -4.92
N LEU A 22 0.97 -11.57 -3.85
CA LEU A 22 0.78 -13.01 -3.82
C LEU A 22 -0.43 -13.44 -4.67
N ALA A 23 -1.58 -12.77 -4.48
CA ALA A 23 -2.79 -13.01 -5.28
C ALA A 23 -2.57 -12.74 -6.78
N SER A 24 -1.80 -11.69 -7.10
CA SER A 24 -1.41 -11.36 -8.47
C SER A 24 -0.48 -12.39 -9.08
N GLY A 25 0.41 -12.97 -8.27
CA GLY A 25 1.28 -14.09 -8.66
C GLY A 25 0.48 -15.35 -9.04
N PHE A 26 -0.49 -15.75 -8.20
CA PHE A 26 -1.35 -16.91 -8.47
C PHE A 26 -2.17 -16.76 -9.76
N SER A 27 -2.63 -15.55 -10.04
CA SER A 27 -3.45 -15.25 -11.23
C SER A 27 -2.64 -15.27 -12.53
N HIS A 28 -1.30 -15.30 -12.47
CA HIS A 28 -0.41 -15.23 -13.62
C HIS A 28 0.70 -16.30 -13.56
N PRO A 29 0.45 -17.53 -14.05
CA PRO A 29 1.41 -18.63 -13.97
C PRO A 29 2.71 -18.38 -14.76
N LYS A 30 2.71 -17.45 -15.72
CA LYS A 30 3.91 -16.99 -16.44
C LYS A 30 4.65 -15.94 -15.61
N PHE A 31 5.36 -16.38 -14.58
CA PHE A 31 6.28 -15.54 -13.83
C PHE A 31 7.32 -14.90 -14.77
N THR A 32 7.45 -13.58 -14.70
CA THR A 32 8.55 -12.86 -15.34
C THR A 32 9.16 -11.95 -14.29
N VAL A 33 10.48 -12.09 -14.05
CA VAL A 33 11.22 -11.23 -13.10
C VAL A 33 10.94 -9.73 -13.30
N PRO A 34 10.81 -9.20 -14.53
CA PRO A 34 10.46 -7.79 -14.75
C PRO A 34 9.08 -7.40 -14.21
N LYS A 35 8.11 -8.32 -14.24
CA LYS A 35 6.75 -8.08 -13.71
C LYS A 35 6.74 -8.01 -12.19
N ALA A 36 7.44 -8.94 -11.54
CA ALA A 36 7.64 -8.95 -10.08
C ALA A 36 8.39 -7.70 -9.62
N LEU A 37 9.46 -7.32 -10.33
CA LEU A 37 10.24 -6.13 -10.02
C LEU A 37 9.42 -4.85 -10.20
N ARG A 38 8.62 -4.75 -11.26
CA ARG A 38 7.72 -3.61 -11.48
C ARG A 38 6.71 -3.48 -10.34
N MET A 39 6.10 -4.59 -9.93
CA MET A 39 5.13 -4.59 -8.82
C MET A 39 5.80 -4.18 -7.50
N ALA A 40 6.97 -4.74 -7.18
CA ALA A 40 7.73 -4.40 -5.99
C ALA A 40 8.18 -2.93 -5.96
N LEU A 41 8.62 -2.38 -7.11
CA LEU A 41 8.98 -0.95 -7.22
C LEU A 41 7.78 -0.04 -7.01
N PHE A 42 6.61 -0.39 -7.56
CA PHE A 42 5.39 0.39 -7.36
C PHE A 42 4.97 0.36 -5.89
N PHE A 43 4.78 -0.81 -5.29
CA PHE A 43 4.39 -0.89 -3.88
C PHE A 43 5.44 -0.28 -2.96
N GLY A 44 6.72 -0.65 -3.07
CA GLY A 44 7.78 -0.07 -2.25
C GLY A 44 7.89 1.45 -2.38
N GLY A 45 7.72 2.00 -3.59
CA GLY A 45 7.73 3.44 -3.84
C GLY A 45 6.52 4.16 -3.23
N PHE A 46 5.31 3.64 -3.44
CA PHE A 46 4.08 4.23 -2.88
C PHE A 46 4.05 4.11 -1.34
N GLN A 47 4.40 2.95 -0.77
CA GLN A 47 4.50 2.77 0.68
C GLN A 47 5.61 3.61 1.32
N ALA A 48 6.67 3.96 0.60
CA ALA A 48 7.68 4.91 1.11
C ALA A 48 7.21 6.37 1.01
N GLY A 49 6.55 6.73 -0.09
CA GLY A 49 6.08 8.09 -0.34
C GLY A 49 4.93 8.51 0.57
N MET A 50 3.97 7.62 0.84
CA MET A 50 2.76 7.95 1.61
C MET A 50 3.03 8.35 3.06
N PRO A 51 3.91 7.69 3.84
CA PRO A 51 4.28 8.13 5.17
C PRO A 51 4.97 9.50 5.18
N LEU A 52 5.76 9.85 4.16
CA LEU A 52 6.36 11.18 4.03
C LEU A 52 5.29 12.25 3.84
N ILE A 53 4.32 11.99 2.94
CA ILE A 53 3.19 12.88 2.70
C ILE A 53 2.35 13.03 3.97
N GLY A 54 2.03 11.92 4.62
CA GLY A 54 1.28 11.89 5.89
C GLY A 54 1.99 12.66 6.99
N TRP A 55 3.31 12.54 7.10
CA TRP A 55 4.08 13.30 8.09
C TRP A 55 4.15 14.79 7.78
N TYR A 56 4.36 15.16 6.51
CA TYR A 56 4.32 16.56 6.09
C TYR A 56 2.95 17.19 6.38
N ALA A 57 1.87 16.48 6.08
CA ALA A 57 0.51 16.88 6.41
C ALA A 57 0.32 16.97 7.95
N GLY A 58 0.73 15.95 8.71
CA GLY A 58 0.57 15.90 10.16
C GLY A 58 1.34 17.00 10.91
N THR A 59 2.51 17.41 10.41
CA THR A 59 3.29 18.53 10.97
C THR A 59 2.62 19.89 10.74
N HIS A 60 1.93 20.07 9.61
CA HIS A 60 1.25 21.33 9.26
C HIS A 60 -0.18 21.42 9.82
N ILE A 61 -0.84 20.27 10.03
CA ILE A 61 -2.25 20.15 10.41
C ILE A 61 -2.40 19.82 11.92
N GLN A 62 -1.33 19.91 12.72
CA GLN A 62 -1.34 19.68 14.18
C GLN A 62 -2.42 20.48 14.95
N LYS A 63 -2.95 21.58 14.37
CA LYS A 63 -4.05 22.39 14.94
C LYS A 63 -5.46 22.02 14.45
N LEU A 64 -5.62 21.22 13.39
CA LEU A 64 -6.93 20.90 12.77
C LEU A 64 -7.34 19.43 12.90
N ILE A 65 -6.38 18.51 13.16
CA ILE A 65 -6.60 17.05 13.15
C ILE A 65 -7.49 16.52 14.28
N THR A 66 -7.61 17.22 15.41
CA THR A 66 -8.40 16.73 16.57
C THR A 66 -9.91 16.58 16.28
N ALA A 67 -10.44 17.05 15.15
CA ALA A 67 -11.86 16.98 14.81
C ALA A 67 -12.22 16.04 13.63
N PHE A 68 -11.28 15.64 12.77
CA PHE A 68 -11.61 15.03 11.46
C PHE A 68 -11.14 13.58 11.26
N ASP A 69 -10.43 13.00 12.23
CA ASP A 69 -9.76 11.70 12.13
C ASP A 69 -10.69 10.54 11.74
N HIS A 70 -11.94 10.54 12.20
CA HIS A 70 -12.87 9.41 11.96
C HIS A 70 -13.56 9.45 10.59
N TRP A 71 -13.82 10.63 10.04
CA TRP A 71 -14.60 10.75 8.80
C TRP A 71 -13.78 10.44 7.55
N ILE A 72 -12.48 10.72 7.57
CA ILE A 72 -11.58 10.48 6.43
C ILE A 72 -11.41 8.97 6.20
N ALA A 73 -11.16 8.20 7.26
CA ALA A 73 -11.07 6.74 7.18
C ALA A 73 -12.39 6.12 6.69
N PHE A 74 -13.54 6.62 7.17
CA PHE A 74 -14.87 6.14 6.77
C PHE A 74 -15.17 6.39 5.28
N ILE A 75 -14.92 7.60 4.78
CA ILE A 75 -15.15 7.96 3.37
C ILE A 75 -14.27 7.10 2.45
N LEU A 76 -13.02 6.88 2.87
CA LEU A 76 -12.08 6.10 2.10
C LEU A 76 -12.46 4.61 2.04
N LEU A 77 -12.84 4.02 3.19
CA LEU A 77 -13.30 2.63 3.26
C LEU A 77 -14.59 2.44 2.46
N ALA A 78 -15.51 3.41 2.52
CA ALA A 78 -16.74 3.41 1.76
C ALA A 78 -16.47 3.47 0.25
N LEU A 79 -15.50 4.26 -0.20
CA LEU A 79 -15.09 4.33 -1.60
C LEU A 79 -14.47 3.03 -2.11
N ILE A 80 -13.53 2.44 -1.35
CA ILE A 80 -12.84 1.21 -1.73
C ILE A 80 -13.83 0.02 -1.71
N GLY A 81 -14.58 -0.13 -0.61
CA GLY A 81 -15.61 -1.16 -0.47
C GLY A 81 -16.72 -1.02 -1.51
N GLY A 82 -17.16 0.20 -1.79
CA GLY A 82 -18.14 0.51 -2.83
C GLY A 82 -17.63 0.16 -4.23
N HIS A 83 -16.37 0.48 -4.56
CA HIS A 83 -15.78 0.12 -5.85
C HIS A 83 -15.67 -1.40 -6.02
N MET A 84 -15.33 -2.14 -4.97
CA MET A 84 -15.29 -3.62 -5.00
C MET A 84 -16.68 -4.22 -5.20
N ILE A 85 -17.70 -3.71 -4.50
CA ILE A 85 -19.09 -4.15 -4.64
C ILE A 85 -19.62 -3.81 -6.04
N TYR A 86 -19.37 -2.60 -6.53
CA TYR A 86 -19.75 -2.17 -7.88
C TYR A 86 -19.14 -3.09 -8.95
N HIS A 87 -17.84 -3.39 -8.85
CA HIS A 87 -17.18 -4.33 -9.77
C HIS A 87 -17.68 -5.77 -9.66
N ALA A 88 -18.08 -6.21 -8.46
CA ALA A 88 -18.64 -7.54 -8.25
C ALA A 88 -20.06 -7.67 -8.83
N LEU A 89 -20.88 -6.62 -8.75
CA LEU A 89 -22.24 -6.61 -9.30
C LEU A 89 -22.30 -6.36 -10.82
N LEU A 90 -21.31 -5.66 -11.41
CA LEU A 90 -21.29 -5.32 -12.84
C LEU A 90 -20.76 -6.45 -13.74
N ASN A 91 -20.85 -7.71 -13.32
CA ASN A 91 -20.54 -8.87 -14.15
C ASN A 91 -21.70 -9.17 -15.10
N HIS A 92 -21.86 -8.34 -16.14
CA HIS A 92 -22.60 -8.66 -17.36
C HIS A 92 -22.03 -7.89 -18.56
N SER A 93 -20.84 -8.30 -19.02
CA SER A 93 -20.42 -8.34 -20.44
C SER A 93 -18.89 -8.47 -20.53
N GLU A 94 -18.45 -9.49 -21.25
CA GLU A 94 -17.10 -9.75 -21.77
C GLU A 94 -15.92 -9.13 -21.00
N THR A 95 -15.30 -9.95 -20.15
CA THR A 95 -14.09 -9.57 -19.41
C THR A 95 -12.93 -9.25 -20.35
N PRO A 96 -12.40 -8.01 -20.39
CA PRO A 96 -11.05 -7.83 -20.86
C PRO A 96 -10.13 -8.51 -19.84
N ARG A 97 -9.21 -9.37 -20.32
CA ARG A 97 -8.24 -10.10 -19.49
C ARG A 97 -7.71 -9.21 -18.36
N PHE A 98 -8.08 -9.55 -17.13
CA PHE A 98 -7.66 -8.86 -15.91
C PHE A 98 -6.16 -9.09 -15.74
N ASP A 99 -5.33 -8.17 -16.23
CA ASP A 99 -3.88 -8.24 -16.08
C ASP A 99 -3.47 -7.28 -14.95
N PRO A 100 -3.30 -7.75 -13.70
CA PRO A 100 -2.89 -6.93 -12.56
C PRO A 100 -1.52 -6.25 -12.75
N PHE A 101 -0.78 -6.58 -13.82
CA PHE A 101 0.44 -5.89 -14.22
C PHE A 101 0.20 -4.69 -15.16
N GLN A 102 -1.04 -4.42 -15.57
CA GLN A 102 -1.39 -3.19 -16.28
C GLN A 102 -1.18 -1.98 -15.36
N LEU A 103 -0.53 -0.96 -15.91
CA LEU A 103 -0.09 0.20 -15.14
C LEU A 103 -1.25 0.89 -14.39
N LYS A 104 -2.43 1.00 -15.02
CA LYS A 104 -3.63 1.62 -14.42
C LYS A 104 -4.13 0.87 -13.18
N PHE A 105 -4.16 -0.46 -13.24
CA PHE A 105 -4.60 -1.31 -12.14
C PHE A 105 -3.54 -1.36 -11.03
N LEU A 106 -2.27 -1.51 -11.41
CA LEU A 106 -1.15 -1.50 -10.47
C LEU A 106 -1.06 -0.19 -9.68
N THR A 107 -1.26 0.96 -10.34
CA THR A 107 -1.30 2.26 -9.66
C THR A 107 -2.50 2.38 -8.72
N GLY A 108 -3.69 1.97 -9.16
CA GLY A 108 -4.88 2.05 -8.30
C GLY A 108 -4.75 1.18 -7.05
N LEU A 109 -4.17 -0.01 -7.21
CA LEU A 109 -3.93 -0.96 -6.14
C LEU A 109 -2.83 -0.52 -5.18
N ALA A 110 -1.74 0.05 -5.70
CA ALA A 110 -0.69 0.65 -4.89
C ALA A 110 -1.21 1.86 -4.09
N ILE A 111 -2.06 2.71 -4.69
CA ILE A 111 -2.69 3.81 -3.96
C ILE A 111 -3.62 3.27 -2.88
N ALA A 112 -4.53 2.35 -3.21
CA ALA A 112 -5.51 1.80 -2.28
C ALA A 112 -4.85 1.13 -1.06
N THR A 113 -3.77 0.38 -1.29
CA THR A 113 -3.01 -0.31 -0.24
C THR A 113 -2.03 0.58 0.51
N SER A 114 -1.76 1.82 0.08
CA SER A 114 -0.79 2.71 0.75
C SER A 114 -1.45 3.81 1.60
N ILE A 115 -2.78 3.82 1.70
CA ILE A 115 -3.47 4.82 2.51
C ILE A 115 -3.31 4.53 4.01
N ASP A 116 -3.16 3.26 4.38
CA ASP A 116 -2.71 2.84 5.72
C ASP A 116 -1.37 3.52 6.10
N ALA A 117 -0.41 3.55 5.18
CA ALA A 117 0.91 4.13 5.33
C ALA A 117 0.86 5.65 5.49
N LEU A 118 -0.12 6.30 4.85
CA LEU A 118 -0.39 7.73 5.03
C LEU A 118 -0.87 8.03 6.45
N VAL A 119 -1.81 7.25 6.98
CA VAL A 119 -2.34 7.41 8.35
C VAL A 119 -1.25 7.17 9.39
N VAL A 120 -0.42 6.15 9.19
CA VAL A 120 0.76 5.91 10.03
C VAL A 120 1.74 7.08 9.94
N GLY A 121 1.94 7.67 8.76
CA GLY A 121 2.77 8.87 8.57
C GLY A 121 2.30 10.07 9.38
N ILE A 122 1.00 10.34 9.42
CA ILE A 122 0.40 11.39 10.26
C ILE A 122 0.67 11.12 11.74
N SER A 123 0.52 9.86 12.16
CA SER A 123 0.77 9.44 13.55
C SER A 123 2.24 9.62 13.94
N LEU A 124 3.17 9.34 13.02
CA LEU A 124 4.61 9.52 13.23
C LEU A 124 5.02 11.01 13.38
N ALA A 125 4.26 11.95 12.80
CA ALA A 125 4.48 13.39 12.97
C ALA A 125 4.23 13.85 14.41
N LEU A 126 3.29 13.22 15.11
CA LEU A 126 2.99 13.52 16.51
C LEU A 126 4.09 13.01 17.46
N ILE A 127 4.76 11.91 17.08
CA ILE A 127 5.73 11.20 17.93
C ILE A 127 7.19 11.68 17.69
N LYS A 128 7.40 12.66 16.78
CA LYS A 128 8.73 13.24 16.45
C LYS A 128 9.81 12.19 16.13
N THR A 129 9.42 11.17 15.38
CA THR A 129 10.29 10.04 14.99
C THR A 129 11.21 10.42 13.82
N PRO A 130 12.44 9.88 13.72
CA PRO A 130 13.30 10.06 12.54
C PRO A 130 12.67 9.45 11.29
N ILE A 131 11.96 10.28 10.51
CA ILE A 131 11.11 9.79 9.44
C ILE A 131 11.87 9.16 8.27
N PHE A 132 13.04 9.70 7.91
CA PHE A 132 13.83 9.16 6.80
C PHE A 132 14.20 7.70 7.03
N MET A 133 14.55 7.32 8.27
CA MET A 133 14.87 5.94 8.61
C MET A 133 13.63 5.04 8.53
N THR A 134 12.49 5.49 9.07
CA THR A 134 11.23 4.75 9.04
C THR A 134 10.75 4.52 7.62
N VAL A 135 10.79 5.55 6.77
CA VAL A 135 10.37 5.48 5.37
C VAL A 135 11.26 4.54 4.56
N ALA A 136 12.58 4.65 4.72
CA ALA A 136 13.52 3.76 4.04
C ALA A 136 13.27 2.30 4.42
N MET A 137 12.94 2.04 5.69
CA MET A 137 12.68 0.71 6.21
C MET A 137 11.34 0.15 5.70
N ILE A 138 10.26 0.94 5.74
CA ILE A 138 8.95 0.57 5.18
C ILE A 138 9.11 0.23 3.69
N GLY A 139 9.70 1.15 2.91
CA GLY A 139 9.88 0.95 1.47
C GLY A 139 10.69 -0.30 1.14
N SER A 140 11.78 -0.55 1.88
CA SER A 140 12.63 -1.73 1.67
C SER A 140 11.92 -3.03 2.02
N VAL A 141 11.22 -3.07 3.16
CA VAL A 141 10.47 -4.26 3.60
C VAL A 141 9.33 -4.56 2.63
N THR A 142 8.55 -3.55 2.23
CA THR A 142 7.48 -3.71 1.25
C THR A 142 8.00 -4.17 -0.09
N PHE A 143 9.10 -3.60 -0.59
CA PHE A 143 9.73 -4.04 -1.83
C PHE A 143 10.11 -5.52 -1.79
N LEU A 144 10.81 -5.95 -0.72
CA LEU A 144 11.24 -7.33 -0.56
C LEU A 144 10.05 -8.29 -0.46
N LEU A 145 9.05 -7.95 0.36
CA LEU A 145 7.86 -8.79 0.54
C LEU A 145 7.04 -8.84 -0.74
N SER A 146 6.77 -7.73 -1.43
CA SER A 146 6.03 -7.75 -2.69
C SER A 146 6.73 -8.58 -3.77
N PHE A 147 8.06 -8.52 -3.85
CA PHE A 147 8.82 -9.38 -4.75
C PHE A 147 8.68 -10.86 -4.38
N MET A 148 8.82 -11.18 -3.10
CA MET A 148 8.63 -12.54 -2.58
C MET A 148 7.20 -13.04 -2.79
N GLY A 149 6.19 -12.19 -2.64
CA GLY A 149 4.78 -12.54 -2.83
C GLY A 149 4.50 -12.96 -4.27
N VAL A 150 4.96 -12.18 -5.26
CA VAL A 150 4.85 -12.58 -6.68
C VAL A 150 5.62 -13.87 -6.97
N TYR A 151 6.80 -14.05 -6.37
CA TYR A 151 7.61 -15.26 -6.55
C TYR A 151 6.94 -16.51 -5.95
N LEU A 152 6.39 -16.40 -4.74
CA LEU A 152 5.69 -17.49 -4.05
C LEU A 152 4.37 -17.83 -4.74
N GLY A 153 3.64 -16.83 -5.24
CA GLY A 153 2.39 -17.03 -5.98
C GLY A 153 2.55 -17.75 -7.33
N ARG A 154 3.79 -18.01 -7.76
CA ARG A 154 4.06 -18.84 -8.95
C ARG A 154 3.75 -20.32 -8.73
N LYS A 155 3.88 -20.81 -7.50
CA LYS A 155 3.71 -22.24 -7.16
C LYS A 155 2.27 -22.55 -6.80
#